data_AF-A0AA90I2A5-F1
#
_entry.id   AF-A0AA90I2A5-F1
#
_cell.length_a   1.000
_cell.length_b   1.000
_cell.length_c   1.000
_cell.angle_alpha   90.00
_cell.angle_beta   90.00
_cell.angle_gamma   90.00
#
_symmetry.space_group_name_H-M   'P 1'
#
loop_
_entity.id
_entity.type
_entity.pdbx_description
1 polymer ?
#
loop_
_entity_poly.entity_id
_entity_poly.type
_entity_poly.pdbx_seq_one_letter_code
_entity_poly.pdbx_strand_id
1 'polypeptide(L)'
;MTTSYLEQTTFAFLDIETTGGNSSHDRITEIGIRFWRAGEVVDEWQTLLNPGMRISPFIEQLTGISNAMVADAPSFETIADTLEEKLRDTVFVAHNARFDYGFIKSEYRRLGRLFSARVLCTVKLSRRLYPEFRRHNMDTLIERHGLAQVQRHRAMGDVSAMLEFFTHARTEKGDAELEAAIGTLLQRPSIPSHLPPDTLTDLPRGPGVYRFYGENDVLLYVGKSTNIAQRVASHFSGDHNTSKGVRISESLRRIDYTETAGELGALLLELRQIKTLNPLFNRRSRAAKNLVSIELAPNESGYLRARLVREIEPHRLARYFGLFRSKRDAERALTGIAAKNELCNQLLGLEPERDGPCFQRVLGRCKGACEGIDDVTRYNLRVQIAIHQLRLQTWPWKGPVAIVEHRSDGAQPDILVIYNWIHVTTVHDEQELYDLSLSGQSVTFDLDSYKLLVKALMGSGPKNHSLIELPAVGAPDVLMATTRG
;
A
#
# COMPACT_ATOMS: atom_id res chain seq x y z
N MET A 1 47.64 -6.14 10.35
CA MET A 1 46.97 -5.90 9.05
C MET A 1 45.53 -6.31 9.24
N THR A 2 44.61 -5.35 9.29
CA THR A 2 43.17 -5.64 9.35
C THR A 2 42.80 -6.28 8.01
N THR A 3 42.49 -7.57 8.01
CA THR A 3 42.02 -8.28 6.81
C THR A 3 40.77 -7.57 6.28
N SER A 4 40.65 -7.42 4.96
CA SER A 4 39.59 -6.65 4.33
C SER A 4 38.22 -7.31 4.58
N TYR A 5 37.16 -6.51 4.72
CA TYR A 5 35.80 -7.02 4.92
C TYR A 5 35.34 -7.89 3.74
N LEU A 6 35.77 -7.54 2.52
CA LEU A 6 35.54 -8.31 1.29
C LEU A 6 36.29 -9.66 1.27
N GLU A 7 37.42 -9.77 1.98
CA GLU A 7 38.19 -11.01 2.07
C GLU A 7 37.56 -12.02 3.05
N GLN A 8 36.98 -11.53 4.16
CA GLN A 8 36.43 -12.40 5.21
C GLN A 8 34.96 -12.77 5.01
N THR A 9 34.20 -11.95 4.28
CA THR A 9 32.74 -12.10 4.17
C THR A 9 32.37 -12.92 2.94
N THR A 10 31.46 -13.90 3.11
CA THR A 10 30.77 -14.51 1.97
C THR A 10 29.54 -13.69 1.59
N PHE A 11 29.44 -13.32 0.33
CA PHE A 11 28.28 -12.68 -0.27
C PHE A 11 27.51 -13.72 -1.08
N ALA A 12 26.26 -13.97 -0.70
CA ALA A 12 25.35 -14.86 -1.43
C ALA A 12 24.50 -14.01 -2.37
N PHE A 13 24.92 -13.91 -3.63
CA PHE A 13 24.16 -13.26 -4.70
C PHE A 13 23.00 -14.15 -5.10
N LEU A 14 21.78 -13.68 -4.87
CA LEU A 14 20.56 -14.47 -5.01
C LEU A 14 19.52 -13.71 -5.83
N ASP A 15 18.89 -14.44 -6.74
CA ASP A 15 17.73 -13.99 -7.51
C ASP A 15 16.67 -15.10 -7.52
N ILE A 16 15.40 -14.74 -7.67
CA ILE A 16 14.28 -15.67 -7.73
C ILE A 16 13.35 -15.39 -8.90
N GLU A 17 12.77 -16.45 -9.44
CA GLU A 17 11.59 -16.36 -10.29
C GLU A 17 10.34 -16.74 -9.50
N THR A 18 9.20 -16.16 -9.85
CA THR A 18 7.98 -16.26 -9.04
C THR A 18 6.72 -16.36 -9.90
N THR A 19 5.64 -16.88 -9.32
CA THR A 19 4.33 -16.98 -9.99
C THR A 19 3.61 -15.63 -10.14
N GLY A 20 4.18 -14.52 -9.63
CA GLY A 20 3.59 -13.19 -9.62
C GLY A 20 4.34 -12.23 -8.69
N GLY A 21 3.85 -10.99 -8.55
CA GLY A 21 4.56 -9.92 -7.84
C GLY A 21 4.25 -9.77 -6.34
N ASN A 22 3.33 -10.57 -5.77
CA ASN A 22 2.86 -10.41 -4.40
C ASN A 22 3.25 -11.59 -3.52
N SER A 23 4.31 -11.44 -2.72
CA SER A 23 4.82 -12.49 -1.84
C SER A 23 3.81 -13.05 -0.81
N SER A 24 2.70 -12.36 -0.53
CA SER A 24 1.66 -12.88 0.37
C SER A 24 0.82 -13.98 -0.28
N HIS A 25 0.70 -13.97 -1.61
CA HIS A 25 -0.12 -14.91 -2.38
C HIS A 25 0.74 -15.78 -3.31
N ASP A 26 1.61 -15.15 -4.08
CA ASP A 26 2.44 -15.77 -5.10
C ASP A 26 3.61 -16.55 -4.46
N ARG A 27 4.19 -17.45 -5.25
CA ARG A 27 5.14 -18.48 -4.80
C ARG A 27 6.41 -18.46 -5.66
N ILE A 28 7.49 -19.00 -5.11
CA ILE A 28 8.78 -19.08 -5.81
C ILE A 28 8.77 -20.28 -6.78
N THR A 29 9.31 -20.09 -7.99
CA THR A 29 9.43 -21.13 -9.04
C THR A 29 10.88 -21.47 -9.37
N GLU A 30 11.83 -20.58 -9.09
CA GLU A 30 13.26 -20.83 -9.24
C GLU A 30 14.04 -20.02 -8.20
N ILE A 31 15.13 -20.58 -7.71
CA ILE A 31 16.15 -19.86 -6.92
C ILE A 31 17.50 -20.09 -7.58
N GLY A 32 18.23 -19.01 -7.83
CA GLY A 32 19.65 -19.05 -8.23
C GLY A 32 20.50 -18.34 -7.19
N ILE A 33 21.64 -18.93 -6.82
CA ILE A 33 22.59 -18.38 -5.85
C ILE A 33 24.03 -18.57 -6.34
N ARG A 34 24.84 -17.53 -6.24
CA ARG A 34 26.31 -17.61 -6.30
C ARG A 34 26.93 -17.07 -5.03
N PHE A 35 27.85 -17.82 -4.48
CA PHE A 35 28.61 -17.44 -3.30
C PHE A 35 29.93 -16.84 -3.75
N TRP A 36 30.20 -15.61 -3.33
CA TRP A 36 31.42 -14.90 -3.63
C TRP A 36 32.17 -14.57 -2.34
N ARG A 37 33.49 -14.78 -2.33
CA ARG A 37 34.39 -14.41 -1.23
C ARG A 37 35.77 -14.09 -1.79
N ALA A 38 36.41 -13.03 -1.27
CA ALA A 38 37.81 -12.71 -1.57
C ALA A 38 38.16 -12.57 -3.07
N GLY A 39 37.21 -12.16 -3.92
CA GLY A 39 37.43 -12.02 -5.36
C GLY A 39 36.94 -13.17 -6.22
N GLU A 40 36.56 -14.30 -5.62
CA GLU A 40 36.24 -15.52 -6.36
C GLU A 40 34.83 -16.02 -6.06
N VAL A 41 34.23 -16.70 -7.04
CA VAL A 41 33.01 -17.50 -6.82
C VAL A 41 33.43 -18.81 -6.17
N VAL A 42 32.94 -19.05 -4.95
CA VAL A 42 33.34 -20.20 -4.13
C VAL A 42 32.33 -21.34 -4.14
N ASP A 43 31.07 -21.08 -4.50
CA ASP A 43 30.02 -22.10 -4.68
C ASP A 43 28.88 -21.51 -5.54
N GLU A 44 28.10 -22.39 -6.18
CA GLU A 44 26.89 -22.03 -6.92
C GLU A 44 25.77 -23.02 -6.59
N TRP A 45 24.54 -22.52 -6.48
CA TRP A 45 23.38 -23.37 -6.24
C TRP A 45 22.17 -22.85 -6.99
N GLN A 46 21.47 -23.75 -7.67
CA GLN A 46 20.26 -23.41 -8.41
C GLN A 46 19.25 -24.55 -8.29
N THR A 47 17.97 -24.20 -8.18
CA THR A 47 16.90 -25.19 -8.18
C THR A 47 15.60 -24.60 -8.71
N LEU A 48 14.87 -25.38 -9.50
CA LEU A 48 13.45 -25.12 -9.77
C LEU A 48 12.63 -25.56 -8.56
N LEU A 49 11.49 -24.91 -8.33
CA LEU A 49 10.59 -25.24 -7.24
C LEU A 49 9.18 -25.46 -7.77
N ASN A 50 8.50 -26.47 -7.22
CA ASN A 50 7.07 -26.61 -7.39
C ASN A 50 6.36 -25.58 -6.50
N PRO A 51 5.69 -24.56 -7.08
CA PRO A 51 5.03 -23.51 -6.31
C PRO A 51 3.73 -23.97 -5.63
N GLY A 52 3.24 -25.19 -5.93
CA GLY A 52 1.94 -25.68 -5.46
C GLY A 52 0.74 -24.91 -6.05
N MET A 53 0.97 -24.14 -7.11
CA MET A 53 -0.06 -23.36 -7.82
C MET A 53 0.27 -23.22 -9.29
N ARG A 54 -0.73 -22.88 -10.10
CA ARG A 54 -0.55 -22.74 -11.56
C ARG A 54 0.24 -21.47 -11.90
N ILE A 55 1.27 -21.61 -12.74
CA ILE A 55 1.97 -20.50 -13.38
C ILE A 55 1.10 -19.98 -14.55
N SER A 56 0.83 -18.68 -14.59
CA SER A 56 0.04 -18.09 -15.67
C SER A 56 0.84 -18.01 -16.98
N PRO A 57 0.17 -18.02 -18.16
CA PRO A 57 0.87 -17.89 -19.45
C PRO A 57 1.74 -16.64 -19.57
N PHE A 58 1.34 -15.53 -18.94
CA PHE A 58 2.12 -14.30 -18.92
C PHE A 58 3.46 -14.48 -18.18
N ILE A 59 3.45 -15.15 -17.04
CA ILE A 59 4.67 -15.41 -16.25
C ILE A 59 5.55 -16.45 -16.94
N GLU A 60 4.94 -17.48 -17.52
CA GLU A 60 5.65 -18.48 -18.30
C GLU A 60 6.36 -17.85 -19.52
N GLN A 61 5.71 -16.91 -20.21
CA GLN A 61 6.34 -16.14 -21.30
C GLN A 61 7.48 -15.24 -20.81
N LEU A 62 7.35 -14.66 -19.60
CA LEU A 62 8.34 -13.75 -19.04
C LEU A 62 9.61 -14.46 -18.55
N THR A 63 9.43 -15.59 -17.88
CA THR A 63 10.51 -16.32 -17.16
C THR A 63 11.00 -17.56 -17.92
N GLY A 64 10.23 -18.03 -18.90
CA GLY A 64 10.47 -19.30 -19.58
C GLY A 64 10.22 -20.53 -18.72
N ILE A 65 9.70 -20.39 -17.49
CA ILE A 65 9.41 -21.50 -16.58
C ILE A 65 7.97 -21.96 -16.78
N SER A 66 7.82 -23.16 -17.34
CA SER A 66 6.50 -23.77 -17.57
C SER A 66 5.98 -24.54 -16.37
N ASN A 67 4.66 -24.73 -16.32
CA ASN A 67 4.03 -25.60 -15.32
C ASN A 67 4.59 -27.04 -15.38
N ALA A 68 4.99 -27.52 -16.57
CA ALA A 68 5.57 -28.85 -16.74
C ALA A 68 6.97 -28.97 -16.12
N MET A 69 7.79 -27.91 -16.22
CA MET A 69 9.15 -27.90 -15.65
C MET A 69 9.16 -27.98 -14.12
N VAL A 70 8.16 -27.41 -13.47
CA VAL A 70 8.08 -27.35 -12.01
C VAL A 70 7.21 -28.44 -11.40
N ALA A 71 6.57 -29.30 -12.21
CA ALA A 71 5.64 -30.31 -11.72
C ALA A 71 6.31 -31.30 -10.75
N ASP A 72 7.49 -31.79 -11.13
CA ASP A 72 8.28 -32.76 -10.35
C ASP A 72 9.42 -32.10 -9.56
N ALA A 73 9.49 -30.76 -9.57
CA ALA A 73 10.48 -30.02 -8.81
C ALA A 73 10.19 -30.09 -7.29
N PRO A 74 11.21 -29.97 -6.43
CA PRO A 74 11.00 -29.97 -4.99
C PRO A 74 10.12 -28.80 -4.56
N SER A 75 9.37 -28.98 -3.47
CA SER A 75 8.65 -27.86 -2.84
C SER A 75 9.63 -26.97 -2.06
N PHE A 76 9.22 -25.75 -1.71
CA PHE A 76 10.03 -24.90 -0.84
C PHE A 76 10.30 -25.57 0.53
N GLU A 77 9.31 -26.28 1.08
CA GLU A 77 9.46 -27.02 2.34
C GLU A 77 10.62 -28.02 2.29
N THR A 78 10.74 -28.73 1.17
CA THR A 78 11.79 -29.72 0.92
C THR A 78 13.20 -29.12 0.92
N ILE A 79 13.35 -27.87 0.46
CA ILE A 79 14.67 -27.22 0.35
C ILE A 79 14.96 -26.23 1.49
N ALA A 80 14.02 -26.00 2.40
CA ALA A 80 14.11 -24.94 3.40
C ALA A 80 15.37 -25.10 4.28
N ASP A 81 15.63 -26.30 4.80
CA ASP A 81 16.79 -26.57 5.65
C ASP A 81 18.11 -26.36 4.89
N THR A 82 18.19 -26.87 3.66
CA THR A 82 19.35 -26.72 2.77
C THR A 82 19.63 -25.25 2.45
N LEU A 83 18.58 -24.48 2.16
CA LEU A 83 18.69 -23.06 1.84
C LEU A 83 19.12 -22.25 3.08
N GLU A 84 18.56 -22.55 4.24
CA GLU A 84 18.93 -21.90 5.51
C GLU A 84 20.38 -22.17 5.87
N GLU A 85 20.84 -23.41 5.70
CA GLU A 85 22.24 -23.78 5.92
C GLU A 85 23.17 -23.05 4.95
N LYS A 86 22.84 -23.03 3.65
CA LYS A 86 23.64 -22.35 2.63
C LYS A 86 23.74 -20.83 2.85
N LEU A 87 22.68 -20.19 3.34
CA LEU A 87 22.66 -18.75 3.59
C LEU A 87 23.22 -18.35 4.96
N ARG A 88 23.51 -19.31 5.84
CA ARG A 88 24.06 -19.06 7.17
C ARG A 88 25.39 -18.32 7.08
N ASP A 89 25.57 -17.32 7.94
CA ASP A 89 26.78 -16.48 8.03
C ASP A 89 27.21 -15.81 6.71
N THR A 90 26.26 -15.64 5.78
CA THR A 90 26.47 -14.89 4.53
C THR A 90 25.81 -13.51 4.57
N VAL A 91 26.23 -12.62 3.67
CA VAL A 91 25.46 -11.43 3.29
C VAL A 91 24.59 -11.79 2.11
N PHE A 92 23.27 -11.73 2.29
CA PHE A 92 22.28 -11.89 1.22
C PHE A 92 22.36 -10.68 0.28
N VAL A 93 22.68 -10.90 -0.99
CA VAL A 93 22.79 -9.84 -2.00
C VAL A 93 21.76 -10.05 -3.09
N ALA A 94 20.94 -9.03 -3.38
CA ALA A 94 19.95 -9.09 -4.45
C ALA A 94 19.71 -7.72 -5.11
N HIS A 95 19.21 -7.74 -6.34
CA HIS A 95 18.90 -6.53 -7.10
C HIS A 95 17.46 -6.11 -6.80
N ASN A 96 17.29 -4.98 -6.11
CA ASN A 96 16.03 -4.62 -5.46
C ASN A 96 15.62 -5.66 -4.39
N ALA A 97 16.56 -5.99 -3.50
CA ALA A 97 16.46 -7.05 -2.49
C ALA A 97 15.18 -7.10 -1.64
N ARG A 98 14.40 -6.02 -1.55
CA ARG A 98 13.07 -6.05 -0.90
C ARG A 98 12.14 -7.10 -1.53
N PHE A 99 12.25 -7.32 -2.83
CA PHE A 99 11.45 -8.29 -3.56
C PHE A 99 11.83 -9.72 -3.17
N ASP A 100 13.06 -10.13 -3.49
CA ASP A 100 13.58 -11.49 -3.29
C ASP A 100 13.52 -11.89 -1.82
N TYR A 101 14.06 -11.04 -0.93
CA TYR A 101 14.04 -11.26 0.51
C TYR A 101 12.60 -11.35 1.06
N GLY A 102 11.67 -10.59 0.46
CA GLY A 102 10.26 -10.61 0.83
C GLY A 102 9.58 -11.94 0.52
N PHE A 103 9.92 -12.57 -0.61
CA PHE A 103 9.43 -13.89 -1.00
C PHE A 103 10.04 -15.00 -0.15
N ILE A 104 11.36 -15.01 0.04
CA ILE A 104 12.03 -15.99 0.92
C ILE A 104 11.44 -15.93 2.33
N LYS A 105 11.30 -14.73 2.91
CA LYS A 105 10.68 -14.55 4.23
C LYS A 105 9.22 -15.02 4.27
N SER A 106 8.49 -14.88 3.17
CA SER A 106 7.11 -15.35 3.09
C SER A 106 7.02 -16.87 3.07
N GLU A 107 7.87 -17.53 2.29
CA GLU A 107 7.94 -18.99 2.24
C GLU A 107 8.29 -19.60 3.61
N TYR A 108 9.31 -19.09 4.29
CA TYR A 108 9.61 -19.54 5.66
C TYR A 108 8.44 -19.28 6.64
N ARG A 109 7.74 -18.14 6.51
CA ARG A 109 6.57 -17.84 7.35
C ARG A 109 5.44 -18.85 7.14
N ARG A 110 5.23 -19.33 5.91
CA ARG A 110 4.22 -20.37 5.61
C ARG A 110 4.55 -21.68 6.34
N LEU A 111 5.83 -21.96 6.57
CA LEU A 111 6.31 -23.10 7.36
C LEU A 111 6.33 -22.82 8.88
N GLY A 112 5.82 -21.66 9.33
CA GLY A 112 5.87 -21.25 10.74
C GLY A 112 7.27 -20.85 11.23
N ARG A 113 8.22 -20.61 10.31
CA ARG A 113 9.62 -20.29 10.61
C ARG A 113 9.91 -18.80 10.37
N LEU A 114 10.86 -18.26 11.14
CA LEU A 114 11.36 -16.90 10.94
C LEU A 114 12.67 -16.95 10.16
N PHE A 115 12.75 -16.18 9.07
CA PHE A 115 13.98 -16.00 8.30
C PHE A 115 14.54 -14.59 8.48
N SER A 116 15.85 -14.51 8.72
CA SER A 116 16.58 -13.25 8.83
C SER A 116 17.99 -13.38 8.28
N ALA A 117 18.42 -12.42 7.47
CA ALA A 117 19.79 -12.33 6.96
C ALA A 117 20.29 -10.88 6.96
N ARG A 118 21.61 -10.69 6.87
CA ARG A 118 22.18 -9.38 6.53
C ARG A 118 21.94 -9.15 5.03
N VAL A 119 21.29 -8.05 4.66
CA VAL A 119 20.85 -7.83 3.27
C VAL A 119 21.57 -6.65 2.65
N LEU A 120 22.23 -6.87 1.51
CA LEU A 120 22.79 -5.84 0.65
C LEU A 120 21.96 -5.73 -0.64
N CYS A 121 21.48 -4.52 -0.94
CA CYS A 121 20.72 -4.25 -2.15
C CYS A 121 21.61 -3.58 -3.21
N THR A 122 21.84 -4.22 -4.35
CA THR A 122 22.75 -3.70 -5.38
C THR A 122 22.24 -2.41 -6.03
N VAL A 123 20.93 -2.16 -6.04
CA VAL A 123 20.36 -0.86 -6.45
C VAL A 123 20.80 0.27 -5.51
N LYS A 124 20.80 0.02 -4.19
CA LYS A 124 21.25 1.01 -3.21
C LYS A 124 22.76 1.20 -3.27
N LEU A 125 23.50 0.10 -3.46
CA LEU A 125 24.95 0.13 -3.66
C LEU A 125 25.30 0.99 -4.89
N SER A 126 24.65 0.74 -6.02
CA SER A 126 24.86 1.50 -7.25
C SER A 126 24.51 2.99 -7.08
N ARG A 127 23.40 3.33 -6.41
CA ARG A 127 23.05 4.74 -6.10
C ARG A 127 24.09 5.45 -5.24
N ARG A 128 24.76 4.71 -4.37
CA ARG A 128 25.76 5.27 -3.46
C ARG A 128 27.11 5.47 -4.15
N LEU A 129 27.52 4.51 -4.97
CA LEU A 129 28.78 4.56 -5.72
C LEU A 129 28.72 5.47 -6.96
N TYR A 130 27.52 5.64 -7.53
CA TYR A 130 27.28 6.39 -8.76
C TYR A 130 26.09 7.36 -8.62
N PRO A 131 26.15 8.33 -7.68
CA PRO A 131 25.04 9.24 -7.36
C PRO A 131 24.64 10.19 -8.50
N GLU A 132 25.49 10.37 -9.50
CA GLU A 132 25.28 11.20 -10.68
C GLU A 132 24.19 10.66 -11.61
N PHE A 133 23.85 9.37 -11.51
CA PHE A 133 22.84 8.76 -12.37
C PHE A 133 21.47 8.66 -11.71
N ARG A 134 20.41 8.74 -12.53
CA ARG A 134 19.01 8.66 -12.05
C ARG A 134 18.45 7.24 -12.03
N ARG A 135 18.92 6.36 -12.91
CA ARG A 135 18.39 4.99 -13.11
C ARG A 135 19.42 3.95 -12.69
N HIS A 136 18.99 2.91 -11.99
CA HIS A 136 19.83 1.84 -11.45
C HIS A 136 19.13 0.48 -11.52
N ASN A 137 18.26 0.27 -12.50
CA ASN A 137 17.76 -1.09 -12.79
C ASN A 137 18.85 -1.88 -13.50
N MET A 138 18.76 -3.21 -13.48
CA MET A 138 19.84 -4.06 -13.94
C MET A 138 20.20 -3.82 -15.40
N ASP A 139 19.20 -3.68 -16.29
CA ASP A 139 19.44 -3.42 -17.72
C ASP A 139 20.24 -2.12 -17.94
N THR A 140 19.94 -1.07 -17.17
CA THR A 140 20.70 0.19 -17.24
C THR A 140 22.12 0.00 -16.73
N LEU A 141 22.36 -0.84 -15.71
CA LEU A 141 23.70 -1.10 -15.20
C LEU A 141 24.53 -1.90 -16.20
N ILE A 142 23.93 -2.91 -16.83
CA ILE A 142 24.55 -3.70 -17.89
C ILE A 142 24.98 -2.78 -19.05
N GLU A 143 24.04 -1.97 -19.56
CA GLU A 143 24.31 -1.04 -20.66
C GLU A 143 25.38 0.00 -20.30
N ARG A 144 25.27 0.62 -19.12
CA ARG A 144 26.17 1.69 -18.69
C ARG A 144 27.61 1.22 -18.51
N HIS A 145 27.79 0.07 -17.87
CA HIS A 145 29.10 -0.43 -17.47
C HIS A 145 29.67 -1.41 -18.50
N GLY A 146 28.95 -1.70 -19.59
CA GLY A 146 29.38 -2.64 -20.62
C GLY A 146 29.54 -4.07 -20.08
N LEU A 147 28.66 -4.48 -19.17
CA LEU A 147 28.70 -5.83 -18.57
C LEU A 147 28.35 -6.89 -19.62
N ALA A 148 28.87 -8.11 -19.46
CA ALA A 148 28.68 -9.15 -20.46
C ALA A 148 27.19 -9.52 -20.57
N GLN A 149 26.72 -9.79 -21.79
CA GLN A 149 25.33 -10.19 -22.01
C GLN A 149 25.12 -11.64 -21.56
N VAL A 150 24.64 -11.80 -20.34
CA VAL A 150 24.14 -13.08 -19.83
C VAL A 150 22.66 -13.25 -20.25
N GLN A 151 22.18 -14.48 -20.41
CA GLN A 151 20.75 -14.74 -20.61
C GLN A 151 19.95 -14.18 -19.42
N ARG A 152 19.30 -13.02 -19.62
CA ARG A 152 18.46 -12.35 -18.64
C ARG A 152 17.12 -13.07 -18.48
N HIS A 153 16.46 -12.87 -17.33
CA HIS A 153 15.13 -13.45 -17.01
C HIS A 153 15.14 -14.94 -16.68
N ARG A 154 16.28 -15.42 -16.19
CA ARG A 154 16.43 -16.64 -15.40
C ARG A 154 17.24 -16.29 -14.17
N ALA A 155 16.94 -16.93 -13.03
CA ALA A 155 17.53 -16.53 -11.75
C ALA A 155 19.07 -16.51 -11.79
N MET A 156 19.71 -17.54 -12.37
CA MET A 156 21.18 -17.60 -12.43
C MET A 156 21.79 -16.55 -13.38
N GLY A 157 21.07 -16.18 -14.45
CA GLY A 157 21.52 -15.13 -15.36
C GLY A 157 21.50 -13.76 -14.70
N ASP A 158 20.48 -13.49 -13.90
CA ASP A 158 20.34 -12.27 -13.12
C ASP A 158 21.35 -12.20 -11.96
N VAL A 159 21.63 -13.33 -11.30
CA VAL A 159 22.74 -13.46 -10.35
C VAL A 159 24.09 -13.16 -10.98
N SER A 160 24.34 -13.67 -12.19
CA SER A 160 25.59 -13.43 -12.91
C SER A 160 25.77 -11.95 -13.22
N ALA A 161 24.72 -11.27 -13.71
CA ALA A 161 24.76 -9.84 -13.98
C ALA A 161 24.98 -9.01 -12.69
N MET A 162 24.37 -9.41 -11.57
CA MET A 162 24.62 -8.76 -10.27
C MET A 162 26.08 -8.89 -9.83
N LEU A 163 26.66 -10.08 -9.99
CA LEU A 163 28.03 -10.34 -9.61
C LEU A 163 29.03 -9.59 -10.50
N GLU A 164 28.76 -9.52 -11.80
CA GLU A 164 29.55 -8.72 -12.74
C GLU A 164 29.52 -7.24 -12.37
N PHE A 165 28.33 -6.69 -12.05
CA PHE A 165 28.22 -5.31 -11.58
C PHE A 165 29.03 -5.10 -10.29
N PHE A 166 28.93 -6.02 -9.32
CA PHE A 166 29.65 -5.92 -8.06
C PHE A 166 31.17 -5.95 -8.26
N THR A 167 31.65 -6.84 -9.14
CA THR A 167 33.06 -6.98 -9.49
C THR A 167 33.56 -5.74 -10.24
N HIS A 168 32.79 -5.24 -11.20
CA HIS A 168 33.09 -4.00 -11.92
C HIS A 168 33.22 -2.82 -10.96
N ALA A 169 32.24 -2.64 -10.07
CA ALA A 169 32.24 -1.58 -9.08
C ALA A 169 33.47 -1.68 -8.13
N ARG A 170 33.86 -2.90 -7.75
CA ARG A 170 35.09 -3.15 -6.98
C ARG A 170 36.33 -2.69 -7.75
N THR A 171 36.46 -3.08 -9.02
CA THR A 171 37.61 -2.71 -9.87
C THR A 171 37.69 -1.21 -10.12
N GLU A 172 36.56 -0.55 -10.37
CA GLU A 172 36.51 0.88 -10.71
C GLU A 172 36.71 1.79 -9.49
N LYS A 173 36.02 1.50 -8.38
CA LYS A 173 36.01 2.34 -7.17
C LYS A 173 37.09 1.94 -6.16
N GLY A 174 37.62 0.74 -6.28
CA GLY A 174 38.56 0.15 -5.33
C GLY A 174 37.89 -0.39 -4.06
N ASP A 175 38.60 -1.30 -3.38
CA ASP A 175 38.07 -2.04 -2.24
C ASP A 175 37.65 -1.11 -1.08
N ALA A 176 38.42 -0.05 -0.81
CA ALA A 176 38.13 0.87 0.31
C ALA A 176 36.80 1.63 0.14
N GLU A 177 36.51 2.14 -1.06
CA GLU A 177 35.26 2.87 -1.32
C GLU A 177 34.06 1.91 -1.33
N LEU A 178 34.23 0.73 -1.94
CA LEU A 178 33.20 -0.29 -1.96
C LEU A 178 32.87 -0.78 -0.54
N GLU A 179 33.88 -1.05 0.29
CA GLU A 179 33.69 -1.45 1.68
C GLU A 179 33.02 -0.37 2.51
N ALA A 180 33.39 0.91 2.33
CA ALA A 180 32.71 2.01 3.02
C ALA A 180 31.23 2.12 2.63
N ALA A 181 30.92 1.92 1.34
CA ALA A 181 29.56 1.91 0.84
C ALA A 181 28.75 0.72 1.39
N ILE A 182 29.31 -0.49 1.33
CA ILE A 182 28.70 -1.71 1.88
C ILE A 182 28.52 -1.57 3.40
N GLY A 183 29.55 -1.10 4.10
CA GLY A 183 29.54 -0.85 5.53
C GLY A 183 28.37 0.04 5.92
N THR A 184 28.20 1.17 5.23
CA THR A 184 27.05 2.09 5.43
C THR A 184 25.70 1.39 5.20
N LEU A 185 25.58 0.61 4.13
CA LEU A 185 24.33 -0.04 3.74
C LEU A 185 23.96 -1.23 4.63
N LEU A 186 24.96 -1.89 5.21
CA LEU A 186 24.80 -3.00 6.15
C LEU A 186 24.76 -2.53 7.60
N GLN A 187 24.99 -1.24 7.89
CA GLN A 187 24.73 -0.72 9.23
C GLN A 187 23.26 -1.01 9.55
N ARG A 188 23.07 -1.65 10.72
CA ARG A 188 21.74 -1.80 11.28
C ARG A 188 21.06 -0.42 11.32
N PRO A 189 19.73 -0.36 11.23
CA PRO A 189 19.00 0.86 11.55
C PRO A 189 19.61 1.48 12.80
N SER A 190 20.28 2.62 12.65
CA SER A 190 20.76 3.34 13.80
C SER A 190 19.51 3.87 14.46
N ILE A 191 19.13 3.23 15.57
CA ILE A 191 18.23 3.85 16.53
C ILE A 191 18.85 5.22 16.81
N PRO A 192 18.12 6.33 16.61
CA PRO A 192 18.62 7.64 16.99
C PRO A 192 19.20 7.56 18.40
N SER A 193 20.42 8.08 18.62
CA SER A 193 21.15 7.95 19.90
C SER A 193 20.36 8.43 21.13
N HIS A 194 19.27 9.17 20.90
CA HIS A 194 18.35 9.67 21.91
C HIS A 194 17.27 8.67 22.36
N LEU A 195 17.14 7.51 21.70
CA LEU A 195 16.19 6.47 22.09
C LEU A 195 16.89 5.33 22.84
N PRO A 196 16.30 4.81 23.94
CA PRO A 196 16.82 3.63 24.61
C PRO A 196 16.94 2.44 23.64
N PRO A 197 18.03 1.65 23.69
CA PRO A 197 18.22 0.49 22.82
C PRO A 197 17.06 -0.52 22.86
N ASP A 198 16.41 -0.65 24.02
CA ASP A 198 15.34 -1.61 24.27
C ASP A 198 13.97 -1.16 23.71
N THR A 199 13.83 0.10 23.30
CA THR A 199 12.56 0.68 22.83
C THR A 199 11.97 -0.10 21.65
N LEU A 200 12.81 -0.68 20.79
CA LEU A 200 12.34 -1.48 19.64
C LEU A 200 11.99 -2.93 20.02
N THR A 201 12.55 -3.43 21.11
CA THR A 201 12.35 -4.81 21.59
C THR A 201 10.97 -4.96 22.23
N ASP A 202 10.51 -3.92 22.94
CA ASP A 202 9.23 -3.89 23.65
C ASP A 202 8.02 -3.61 22.75
N LEU A 203 8.26 -3.39 21.45
CA LEU A 203 7.16 -3.13 20.51
C LEU A 203 6.42 -4.42 20.16
N PRO A 204 5.08 -4.38 20.12
CA PRO A 204 4.29 -5.56 19.81
C PRO A 204 4.47 -5.98 18.35
N ARG A 205 4.41 -7.30 18.14
CA ARG A 205 4.45 -7.92 16.81
C ARG A 205 3.06 -8.11 16.19
N GLY A 206 2.03 -7.48 16.76
CA GLY A 206 0.65 -7.48 16.29
C GLY A 206 0.23 -6.23 15.51
N PRO A 207 -1.03 -6.21 15.03
CA PRO A 207 -1.61 -5.05 14.37
C PRO A 207 -1.86 -3.89 15.34
N GLY A 208 -1.80 -2.67 14.82
CA GLY A 208 -2.16 -1.49 15.59
C GLY A 208 -1.57 -0.20 15.02
N VAL A 209 -1.62 0.85 15.85
CA VAL A 209 -1.20 2.21 15.53
C VAL A 209 -0.03 2.61 16.40
N TYR A 210 1.03 3.13 15.78
CA TYR A 210 2.19 3.68 16.47
C TYR A 210 2.27 5.20 16.27
N ARG A 211 2.85 5.88 17.26
CA ARG A 211 2.98 7.33 17.33
C ARG A 211 4.41 7.70 17.64
N PHE A 212 4.89 8.72 16.95
CA PHE A 212 6.22 9.28 17.11
C PHE A 212 6.09 10.66 17.74
N TYR A 213 6.74 10.84 18.88
CA TYR A 213 6.79 12.09 19.62
C TYR A 213 8.21 12.64 19.59
N GLY A 214 8.31 13.96 19.41
CA GLY A 214 9.58 14.67 19.46
C GLY A 214 9.82 15.33 20.81
N GLU A 215 10.65 16.37 20.82
CA GLU A 215 10.86 17.19 22.01
C GLU A 215 9.56 17.83 22.49
N ASN A 216 9.42 17.98 23.80
CA ASN A 216 8.24 18.53 24.47
C ASN A 216 6.93 17.78 24.14
N ASP A 217 6.99 16.46 23.91
CA ASP A 217 5.84 15.61 23.57
C ASP A 217 5.04 16.08 22.33
N VAL A 218 5.71 16.77 21.41
CA VAL A 218 5.08 17.17 20.14
C VAL A 218 4.86 15.94 19.26
N LEU A 219 3.60 15.68 18.88
CA LEU A 219 3.25 14.57 18.00
C LEU A 219 3.75 14.81 16.56
N LEU A 220 4.75 14.05 16.17
CA LEU A 220 5.40 14.14 14.86
C LEU A 220 4.61 13.37 13.80
N TYR A 221 4.29 12.11 14.09
CA TYR A 221 3.76 11.18 13.11
C TYR A 221 2.89 10.10 13.74
N VAL A 222 1.84 9.69 13.03
CA VAL A 222 0.99 8.54 13.38
C VAL A 222 1.01 7.59 12.20
N GLY A 223 1.19 6.29 12.44
CA GLY A 223 1.18 5.27 11.40
C GLY A 223 0.53 3.97 11.85
N LYS A 224 -0.06 3.22 10.92
CA LYS A 224 -0.59 1.87 11.15
C LYS A 224 0.32 0.76 10.65
N SER A 225 0.19 -0.43 11.23
CA SER A 225 0.83 -1.65 10.74
C SER A 225 0.06 -2.90 11.14
N THR A 226 0.26 -4.01 10.42
CA THR A 226 -0.10 -5.36 10.88
C THR A 226 0.98 -5.97 11.80
N ASN A 227 2.16 -5.34 11.84
CA ASN A 227 3.25 -5.65 12.76
C ASN A 227 3.96 -4.35 13.13
N ILE A 228 3.69 -3.83 14.33
CA ILE A 228 4.21 -2.52 14.77
C ILE A 228 5.74 -2.56 14.85
N ALA A 229 6.33 -3.55 15.52
CA ALA A 229 7.78 -3.67 15.69
C ALA A 229 8.55 -3.61 14.35
N GLN A 230 8.15 -4.42 13.37
CA GLN A 230 8.80 -4.46 12.06
C GLN A 230 8.63 -3.14 11.31
N ARG A 231 7.46 -2.50 11.41
CA ARG A 231 7.19 -1.24 10.72
C ARG A 231 7.97 -0.09 11.31
N VAL A 232 8.05 -0.01 12.63
CA VAL A 232 8.83 1.01 13.33
C VAL A 232 10.32 0.82 13.04
N ALA A 233 10.84 -0.41 13.11
CA ALA A 233 12.22 -0.70 12.72
C ALA A 233 12.55 -0.29 11.28
N SER A 234 11.58 -0.41 10.36
CA SER A 234 11.77 0.03 8.97
C SER A 234 11.99 1.53 8.83
N HIS A 235 11.42 2.38 9.72
CA HIS A 235 11.66 3.85 9.71
C HIS A 235 13.13 4.21 9.92
N PHE A 236 13.88 3.34 10.60
CA PHE A 236 15.28 3.55 10.93
C PHE A 236 16.22 2.85 9.97
N SER A 237 15.74 1.93 9.11
CA SER A 237 16.60 1.29 8.13
C SER A 237 16.90 2.27 7.00
N GLY A 238 18.06 2.14 6.33
CA GLY A 238 18.50 3.02 5.23
C GLY A 238 17.58 3.07 3.99
N ASP A 239 16.37 2.51 4.09
CA ASP A 239 15.30 2.46 3.10
C ASP A 239 14.48 3.76 3.05
N HIS A 240 14.51 4.60 4.09
CA HIS A 240 13.75 5.85 4.15
C HIS A 240 14.60 7.11 3.95
N ASN A 241 15.40 7.13 2.89
CA ASN A 241 16.12 8.30 2.37
C ASN A 241 15.20 9.44 1.83
N THR A 242 13.91 9.45 2.20
CA THR A 242 13.07 10.62 1.98
C THR A 242 13.41 11.68 3.02
N SER A 243 13.53 12.94 2.60
CA SER A 243 13.78 14.10 3.50
C SER A 243 12.84 14.15 4.70
N LYS A 244 11.62 13.61 4.55
CA LYS A 244 10.64 13.46 5.63
C LYS A 244 11.03 12.40 6.68
N GLY A 245 11.54 11.25 6.24
CA GLY A 245 11.96 10.15 7.12
C GLY A 245 13.16 10.56 7.97
N VAL A 246 14.16 11.19 7.36
CA VAL A 246 15.34 11.74 8.06
C VAL A 246 14.93 12.73 9.16
N ARG A 247 14.07 13.69 8.83
CA ARG A 247 13.58 14.69 9.80
C ARG A 247 12.78 14.09 10.95
N ILE A 248 11.99 13.05 10.67
CA ILE A 248 11.25 12.33 11.72
C ILE A 248 12.24 11.64 12.66
N SER A 249 13.24 10.94 12.12
CA SER A 249 14.24 10.22 12.92
C SER A 249 15.10 11.15 13.77
N GLU A 250 15.53 12.31 13.25
CA GLU A 250 16.30 13.31 14.02
C GLU A 250 15.50 13.90 15.18
N SER A 251 14.22 14.17 14.96
CA SER A 251 13.34 14.83 15.94
C SER A 251 12.72 13.85 16.94
N LEU A 252 12.79 12.55 16.69
CA LEU A 252 12.15 11.53 17.51
C LEU A 252 12.78 11.43 18.90
N ARG A 253 11.93 11.37 19.92
CA ARG A 253 12.31 11.22 21.33
C ARG A 253 11.56 10.11 22.05
N ARG A 254 10.33 9.81 21.62
CA ARG A 254 9.50 8.76 22.22
C ARG A 254 8.62 8.08 21.18
N ILE A 255 8.48 6.77 21.33
CA ILE A 255 7.57 5.95 20.54
C ILE A 255 6.48 5.47 21.48
N ASP A 256 5.25 5.53 21.00
CA ASP A 256 4.06 5.07 21.70
C ASP A 256 3.21 4.24 20.74
N TYR A 257 2.36 3.38 21.27
CA TYR A 257 1.56 2.50 20.44
C TYR A 257 0.22 2.13 21.07
N THR A 258 -0.70 1.68 20.24
CA THR A 258 -1.96 1.08 20.64
C THR A 258 -2.18 -0.11 19.75
N GLU A 259 -2.19 -1.30 20.34
CA GLU A 259 -2.53 -2.53 19.63
C GLU A 259 -4.02 -2.56 19.29
N THR A 260 -4.35 -3.20 18.18
CA THR A 260 -5.73 -3.45 17.76
C THR A 260 -5.90 -4.93 17.46
N ALA A 261 -7.13 -5.42 17.44
CA ALA A 261 -7.37 -6.83 17.18
C ALA A 261 -7.17 -7.21 15.71
N GLY A 262 -7.47 -6.29 14.79
CA GLY A 262 -7.23 -6.50 13.37
C GLY A 262 -6.77 -5.25 12.64
N GLU A 263 -6.70 -5.36 11.30
CA GLU A 263 -6.22 -4.29 10.43
C GLU A 263 -7.27 -3.18 10.27
N LEU A 264 -8.57 -3.51 10.29
CA LEU A 264 -9.62 -2.51 10.10
C LEU A 264 -9.65 -1.53 11.28
N GLY A 265 -9.55 -2.05 12.51
CA GLY A 265 -9.40 -1.26 13.73
C GLY A 265 -8.17 -0.36 13.65
N ALA A 266 -7.01 -0.89 13.25
CA ALA A 266 -5.79 -0.09 13.08
C ALA A 266 -5.96 1.05 12.07
N LEU A 267 -6.61 0.79 10.93
CA LEU A 267 -6.88 1.78 9.88
C LEU A 267 -7.82 2.89 10.37
N LEU A 268 -8.92 2.54 11.02
CA LEU A 268 -9.89 3.50 11.54
C LEU A 268 -9.29 4.34 12.67
N LEU A 269 -8.55 3.71 13.57
CA LEU A 269 -7.87 4.37 14.69
C LEU A 269 -6.79 5.34 14.21
N GLU A 270 -5.99 4.96 13.21
CA GLU A 270 -5.01 5.85 12.57
C GLU A 270 -5.68 7.09 11.99
N LEU A 271 -6.75 6.90 11.20
CA LEU A 271 -7.49 8.03 10.60
C LEU A 271 -8.06 8.96 11.67
N ARG A 272 -8.66 8.40 12.73
CA ARG A 272 -9.21 9.18 13.85
C ARG A 272 -8.12 10.01 14.53
N GLN A 273 -6.97 9.42 14.79
CA GLN A 273 -5.87 10.10 15.47
C GLN A 273 -5.18 11.15 14.59
N ILE A 274 -5.00 10.91 13.30
CA ILE A 274 -4.45 11.92 12.40
C ILE A 274 -5.33 13.16 12.38
N LYS A 275 -6.66 13.00 12.40
CA LYS A 275 -7.61 14.12 12.38
C LYS A 275 -7.72 14.85 13.73
N THR A 276 -7.72 14.09 14.82
CA THR A 276 -7.90 14.62 16.17
C THR A 276 -6.61 15.27 16.69
N LEU A 277 -5.47 14.58 16.51
CA LEU A 277 -4.18 14.98 17.07
C LEU A 277 -3.32 15.82 16.11
N ASN A 278 -3.70 15.93 14.83
CA ASN A 278 -3.06 16.76 13.82
C ASN A 278 -1.51 16.69 13.79
N PRO A 279 -0.91 15.50 13.66
CA PRO A 279 0.53 15.34 13.67
C PRO A 279 1.22 16.19 12.59
N LEU A 280 2.43 16.66 12.91
CA LEU A 280 3.19 17.59 12.05
C LEU A 280 3.44 17.03 10.64
N PHE A 281 3.70 15.73 10.54
CA PHE A 281 4.14 15.09 9.30
C PHE A 281 3.02 14.37 8.53
N ASN A 282 1.84 14.08 9.08
CA ASN A 282 0.71 13.50 8.32
C ASN A 282 -0.13 14.58 7.61
N ARG A 283 0.42 15.21 6.57
CA ARG A 283 -0.26 16.28 5.82
C ARG A 283 -1.39 15.82 4.89
N ARG A 284 -1.32 14.60 4.34
CA ARG A 284 -2.23 14.10 3.27
C ARG A 284 -3.56 13.52 3.76
N SER A 285 -3.65 13.13 5.03
CA SER A 285 -4.80 12.43 5.61
C SER A 285 -5.57 13.29 6.62
N ARG A 286 -5.41 14.61 6.54
CA ARG A 286 -6.23 15.57 7.30
C ARG A 286 -7.63 15.62 6.69
N ALA A 287 -8.65 15.78 7.53
CA ALA A 287 -10.05 15.78 7.10
C ALA A 287 -10.26 16.79 5.95
N ALA A 288 -10.84 16.30 4.85
CA ALA A 288 -11.22 17.18 3.74
C ALA A 288 -12.40 18.04 4.20
N LYS A 289 -12.12 19.32 4.48
CA LYS A 289 -13.12 20.24 5.07
C LYS A 289 -14.34 20.51 4.18
N ASN A 290 -14.23 20.31 2.86
CA ASN A 290 -15.29 20.59 1.91
C ASN A 290 -15.37 19.47 0.87
N LEU A 291 -16.20 18.46 1.13
CA LEU A 291 -16.51 17.45 0.12
C LEU A 291 -17.40 18.05 -0.97
N VAL A 292 -17.20 17.57 -2.19
CA VAL A 292 -18.05 17.91 -3.34
C VAL A 292 -18.62 16.60 -3.88
N SER A 293 -19.91 16.59 -4.17
CA SER A 293 -20.58 15.50 -4.86
C SER A 293 -21.33 16.03 -6.07
N ILE A 294 -21.84 15.11 -6.89
CA ILE A 294 -22.63 15.40 -8.07
C ILE A 294 -24.06 14.96 -7.79
N GLU A 295 -25.01 15.85 -8.03
CA GLU A 295 -26.45 15.55 -8.00
C GLU A 295 -27.01 15.66 -9.42
N LEU A 296 -27.92 14.75 -9.78
CA LEU A 296 -28.63 14.82 -11.06
C LEU A 296 -30.03 15.36 -10.84
N ALA A 297 -30.40 16.40 -11.59
CA ALA A 297 -31.74 16.98 -11.56
C ALA A 297 -32.21 17.30 -12.99
N PRO A 298 -33.48 17.03 -13.35
CA PRO A 298 -34.02 17.42 -14.64
C PRO A 298 -34.15 18.94 -14.76
N ASN A 299 -33.93 19.48 -15.95
CA ASN A 299 -34.28 20.86 -16.28
C ASN A 299 -35.73 20.98 -16.76
N GLU A 300 -36.16 22.21 -17.09
CA GLU A 300 -37.52 22.49 -17.59
C GLU A 300 -37.87 21.70 -18.86
N SER A 301 -36.88 21.40 -19.71
CA SER A 301 -37.04 20.59 -20.93
C SER A 301 -36.92 19.07 -20.68
N GLY A 302 -36.75 18.62 -19.44
CA GLY A 302 -36.66 17.21 -19.05
C GLY A 302 -35.27 16.56 -19.17
N TYR A 303 -34.24 17.28 -19.62
CA TYR A 303 -32.86 16.78 -19.68
C TYR A 303 -32.22 16.74 -18.28
N LEU A 304 -31.56 15.63 -17.94
CA LEU A 304 -30.82 15.47 -16.70
C LEU A 304 -29.57 16.36 -16.69
N ARG A 305 -29.48 17.24 -15.70
CA ARG A 305 -28.32 18.10 -15.47
C ARG A 305 -27.51 17.63 -14.27
N ALA A 306 -26.20 17.77 -14.35
CA ALA A 306 -25.30 17.52 -13.24
C ALA A 306 -25.01 18.83 -12.48
N ARG A 307 -25.26 18.82 -11.17
CA ARG A 307 -24.96 19.93 -10.26
C ARG A 307 -23.93 19.50 -9.25
N LEU A 308 -22.90 20.32 -9.05
CA LEU A 308 -21.93 20.11 -7.97
C LEU A 308 -22.49 20.65 -6.65
N VAL A 309 -22.62 19.78 -5.66
CA VAL A 309 -23.18 20.09 -4.34
C VAL A 309 -22.13 19.86 -3.25
N ARG A 310 -22.18 20.70 -2.21
CA ARG A 310 -21.30 20.60 -1.03
C ARG A 310 -22.05 20.15 0.23
N GLU A 311 -23.34 20.43 0.28
CA GLU A 311 -24.26 19.94 1.31
C GLU A 311 -24.71 18.54 0.90
N ILE A 312 -24.08 17.54 1.50
CA ILE A 312 -24.36 16.13 1.24
C ILE A 312 -25.01 15.58 2.51
N GLU A 313 -26.22 15.06 2.36
CA GLU A 313 -26.97 14.41 3.45
C GLU A 313 -26.55 12.93 3.54
N PRO A 314 -25.87 12.48 4.62
CA PRO A 314 -25.37 11.10 4.70
C PRO A 314 -26.48 10.04 4.70
N HIS A 315 -27.70 10.39 5.13
CA HIS A 315 -28.85 9.49 5.08
C HIS A 315 -29.49 9.41 3.67
N ARG A 316 -29.12 10.30 2.74
CA ARG A 316 -29.59 10.31 1.34
C ARG A 316 -28.46 10.12 0.33
N LEU A 317 -27.43 9.34 0.68
CA LEU A 317 -26.29 9.05 -0.21
C LEU A 317 -26.69 8.53 -1.59
N ALA A 318 -27.86 7.90 -1.73
CA ALA A 318 -28.42 7.44 -3.00
C ALA A 318 -28.62 8.55 -4.05
N ARG A 319 -28.83 9.80 -3.61
CA ARG A 319 -29.05 10.97 -4.49
C ARG A 319 -27.77 11.52 -5.10
N TYR A 320 -26.63 11.14 -4.53
CA TYR A 320 -25.33 11.75 -4.80
C TYR A 320 -24.42 10.77 -5.55
N PHE A 321 -23.59 11.31 -6.44
CA PHE A 321 -22.66 10.56 -7.27
C PHE A 321 -21.23 11.04 -7.01
N GLY A 322 -20.41 10.12 -6.52
CA GLY A 322 -19.01 10.36 -6.18
C GLY A 322 -18.83 11.26 -4.96
N LEU A 323 -17.68 11.13 -4.30
CA LEU A 323 -17.27 12.02 -3.22
C LEU A 323 -15.86 12.50 -3.51
N PHE A 324 -15.73 13.80 -3.75
CA PHE A 324 -14.51 14.45 -4.21
C PHE A 324 -13.99 15.42 -3.16
N ARG A 325 -12.66 15.55 -3.06
CA ARG A 325 -12.01 16.47 -2.11
C ARG A 325 -11.98 17.92 -2.61
N SER A 326 -12.27 18.14 -3.89
CA SER A 326 -12.27 19.46 -4.51
C SER A 326 -13.24 19.52 -5.69
N LYS A 327 -13.70 20.74 -6.03
CA LYS A 327 -14.50 21.00 -7.23
C LYS A 327 -13.79 20.52 -8.50
N ARG A 328 -12.48 20.79 -8.59
CA ARG A 328 -11.64 20.42 -9.73
C ARG A 328 -11.56 18.91 -9.95
N ASP A 329 -11.57 18.11 -8.88
CA ASP A 329 -11.55 16.65 -9.00
C ASP A 329 -12.91 16.12 -9.50
N ALA A 330 -14.01 16.71 -9.02
CA ALA A 330 -15.36 16.39 -9.49
C ALA A 330 -15.55 16.75 -10.98
N GLU A 331 -15.14 17.95 -11.38
CA GLU A 331 -15.17 18.42 -12.78
C GLU A 331 -14.31 17.53 -13.69
N ARG A 332 -13.15 17.07 -13.23
CA ARG A 332 -12.28 16.17 -13.99
C ARG A 332 -12.92 14.80 -14.19
N ALA A 333 -13.54 14.25 -13.14
CA ALA A 333 -14.29 13.00 -13.25
C ALA A 333 -15.45 13.14 -14.24
N LEU A 334 -16.28 14.18 -14.10
CA LEU A 334 -17.38 14.48 -15.02
C LEU A 334 -16.92 14.68 -16.46
N THR A 335 -15.85 15.43 -16.69
CA THR A 335 -15.26 15.63 -18.02
C THR A 335 -14.85 14.31 -18.66
N GLY A 336 -14.22 13.42 -17.87
CA GLY A 336 -13.83 12.09 -18.34
C GLY A 336 -15.03 11.21 -18.71
N ILE A 337 -16.12 11.31 -17.94
CA ILE A 337 -17.38 10.61 -18.22
C ILE A 337 -18.05 11.19 -19.47
N ALA A 338 -18.11 12.51 -19.58
CA ALA A 338 -18.73 13.21 -20.69
C ALA A 338 -18.07 12.85 -22.03
N ALA A 339 -16.73 12.89 -22.08
CA ALA A 339 -15.96 12.58 -23.27
C ALA A 339 -16.13 11.14 -23.74
N LYS A 340 -16.22 10.18 -22.82
CA LYS A 340 -16.40 8.75 -23.15
C LYS A 340 -17.80 8.39 -23.63
N ASN A 341 -18.81 9.18 -23.25
CA ASN A 341 -20.22 8.84 -23.46
C ASN A 341 -20.95 9.86 -24.37
N GLU A 342 -20.19 10.76 -25.01
CA GLU A 342 -20.67 11.79 -25.94
C GLU A 342 -21.78 12.66 -25.33
N LEU A 343 -21.58 13.05 -24.07
CA LEU A 343 -22.53 13.86 -23.30
C LEU A 343 -22.28 15.35 -23.50
N CYS A 344 -23.32 16.15 -23.25
CA CYS A 344 -23.26 17.59 -23.37
C CYS A 344 -22.65 18.25 -22.13
N ASN A 345 -21.53 18.96 -22.32
CA ASN A 345 -20.84 19.67 -21.25
C ASN A 345 -21.65 20.80 -20.61
N GLN A 346 -22.52 21.48 -21.38
CA GLN A 346 -23.40 22.53 -20.83
C GLN A 346 -24.41 21.94 -19.84
N LEU A 347 -25.09 20.84 -20.21
CA LEU A 347 -26.03 20.16 -19.33
C LEU A 347 -25.34 19.51 -18.12
N LEU A 348 -24.07 19.11 -18.25
CA LEU A 348 -23.27 18.59 -17.14
C LEU A 348 -22.64 19.69 -16.27
N GLY A 349 -22.92 20.97 -16.52
CA GLY A 349 -22.40 22.09 -15.73
C GLY A 349 -20.89 22.31 -15.85
N LEU A 350 -20.26 21.74 -16.89
CA LEU A 350 -18.83 21.89 -17.19
C LEU A 350 -18.55 23.14 -18.05
N GLU A 351 -19.58 23.63 -18.73
CA GLU A 351 -19.55 24.85 -19.54
C GLU A 351 -20.74 25.75 -19.15
N PRO A 352 -20.61 27.08 -19.25
CA PRO A 352 -21.72 27.98 -19.01
C PRO A 352 -22.86 27.75 -20.01
N GLU A 353 -24.09 27.89 -19.53
CA GLU A 353 -25.28 27.84 -20.38
C GLU A 353 -25.28 29.03 -21.34
N ARG A 354 -25.42 28.74 -22.64
CA ARG A 354 -25.51 29.72 -23.71
C ARG A 354 -26.36 29.13 -24.83
N ASP A 355 -27.02 30.00 -25.57
CA ASP A 355 -27.73 29.61 -26.78
C ASP A 355 -26.73 29.13 -27.84
N GLY A 356 -26.96 27.92 -28.37
CA GLY A 356 -26.13 27.27 -29.37
C GLY A 356 -25.28 26.09 -28.85
N PRO A 357 -24.42 25.52 -29.71
CA PRO A 357 -23.72 24.28 -29.41
C PRO A 357 -22.67 24.42 -28.30
N CYS A 358 -22.57 23.37 -27.45
CA CYS A 358 -21.46 23.24 -26.52
C CYS A 358 -20.12 23.03 -27.25
N PHE A 359 -19.00 23.30 -26.59
CA PHE A 359 -17.68 23.18 -27.23
C PHE A 359 -17.41 21.75 -27.74
N GLN A 360 -17.84 20.73 -26.99
CA GLN A 360 -17.71 19.33 -27.43
C GLN A 360 -18.57 19.01 -28.66
N ARG A 361 -19.68 19.72 -28.88
CA ARG A 361 -20.52 19.55 -30.07
C ARG A 361 -19.82 20.07 -31.32
N VAL A 362 -19.17 21.22 -31.22
CA VAL A 362 -18.33 21.78 -32.31
C VAL A 362 -17.19 20.82 -32.67
N LEU A 363 -16.64 20.11 -31.69
CA LEU A 363 -15.61 19.09 -31.89
C LEU A 363 -16.14 17.70 -32.33
N GLY A 364 -17.45 17.54 -32.53
CA GLY A 364 -18.07 16.26 -32.92
C GLY A 364 -18.09 15.19 -31.81
N ARG A 365 -17.88 15.57 -30.54
CA ARG A 365 -17.82 14.66 -29.37
C ARG A 365 -19.06 14.73 -28.48
N CYS A 366 -20.13 15.36 -28.95
CA CYS A 366 -21.42 15.47 -28.26
C CYS A 366 -22.56 15.30 -29.27
N LYS A 367 -23.62 14.58 -28.87
CA LYS A 367 -24.80 14.33 -29.73
C LYS A 367 -25.78 15.50 -29.87
N GLY A 368 -25.54 16.63 -29.22
CA GLY A 368 -26.32 17.85 -29.45
C GLY A 368 -27.58 17.97 -28.58
N ALA A 369 -27.56 17.44 -27.36
CA ALA A 369 -28.67 17.61 -26.41
C ALA A 369 -28.93 19.10 -26.03
N CYS A 370 -27.90 19.96 -26.10
CA CYS A 370 -28.07 21.42 -25.93
C CYS A 370 -28.84 22.09 -27.07
N GLU A 371 -28.92 21.46 -28.25
CA GLU A 371 -29.60 21.98 -29.45
C GLU A 371 -30.96 21.29 -29.67
N GLY A 372 -31.39 20.41 -28.76
CA GLY A 372 -32.61 19.60 -28.92
C GLY A 372 -32.51 18.50 -30.00
N ILE A 373 -31.33 18.27 -30.59
CA ILE A 373 -31.11 17.26 -31.64
C ILE A 373 -31.14 15.84 -31.04
N ASP A 374 -30.59 15.70 -29.83
CA ASP A 374 -30.61 14.44 -29.10
C ASP A 374 -31.86 14.35 -28.23
N ASP A 375 -32.60 13.26 -28.39
CA ASP A 375 -33.84 13.01 -27.66
C ASP A 375 -33.60 12.96 -26.14
N VAL A 376 -34.54 13.52 -25.38
CA VAL A 376 -34.47 13.61 -23.91
C VAL A 376 -34.27 12.24 -23.28
N THR A 377 -35.03 11.23 -23.72
CA THR A 377 -34.96 9.87 -23.16
C THR A 377 -33.60 9.24 -23.43
N ARG A 378 -33.12 9.36 -24.67
CA ARG A 378 -31.80 8.81 -25.08
C ARG A 378 -30.65 9.50 -24.36
N TYR A 379 -30.69 10.82 -24.23
CA TYR A 379 -29.70 11.57 -23.48
C TYR A 379 -29.69 11.15 -22.01
N ASN A 380 -30.86 11.15 -21.36
CA ASN A 380 -31.00 10.82 -19.94
C ASN A 380 -30.52 9.40 -19.63
N LEU A 381 -30.85 8.43 -20.49
CA LEU A 381 -30.37 7.06 -20.33
C LEU A 381 -28.85 6.97 -20.39
N ARG A 382 -28.21 7.67 -21.35
CA ARG A 382 -26.74 7.72 -21.43
C ARG A 382 -26.12 8.37 -20.20
N VAL A 383 -26.68 9.47 -19.70
CA VAL A 383 -26.21 10.11 -18.46
C VAL A 383 -26.28 9.14 -17.29
N GLN A 384 -27.42 8.46 -17.09
CA GLN A 384 -27.62 7.51 -16.00
C GLN A 384 -26.66 6.33 -16.05
N ILE A 385 -26.46 5.72 -17.23
CA ILE A 385 -25.48 4.64 -17.43
C ILE A 385 -24.07 5.14 -17.14
N ALA A 386 -23.71 6.29 -17.70
CA ALA A 386 -22.36 6.84 -17.61
C ALA A 386 -21.98 7.24 -16.18
N ILE A 387 -22.92 7.77 -15.39
CA ILE A 387 -22.68 8.18 -14.00
C ILE A 387 -22.78 7.02 -13.01
N HIS A 388 -23.32 5.86 -13.41
CA HIS A 388 -23.54 4.71 -12.54
C HIS A 388 -22.26 4.24 -11.84
N GLN A 389 -21.11 4.34 -12.51
CA GLN A 389 -19.79 4.02 -11.94
C GLN A 389 -19.40 4.88 -10.73
N LEU A 390 -20.03 6.05 -10.55
CA LEU A 390 -19.83 6.95 -9.42
C LEU A 390 -20.89 6.76 -8.31
N ARG A 391 -21.82 5.82 -8.46
CA ARG A 391 -22.89 5.61 -7.50
C ARG A 391 -22.31 5.26 -6.12
N LEU A 392 -22.76 6.00 -5.11
CA LEU A 392 -22.37 5.75 -3.73
C LEU A 392 -23.15 4.56 -3.16
N GLN A 393 -22.47 3.79 -2.30
CA GLN A 393 -23.09 2.69 -1.58
C GLN A 393 -23.93 3.26 -0.44
N THR A 394 -25.21 2.91 -0.44
CA THR A 394 -26.15 3.27 0.63
C THR A 394 -25.98 2.32 1.80
N TRP A 395 -26.22 2.79 3.03
CA TRP A 395 -26.23 1.93 4.20
C TRP A 395 -27.33 0.86 4.06
N PRO A 396 -27.00 -0.44 3.98
CA PRO A 396 -27.98 -1.49 3.70
C PRO A 396 -28.73 -1.97 4.95
N TRP A 397 -28.28 -1.63 6.16
CA TRP A 397 -28.83 -2.12 7.42
C TRP A 397 -29.86 -1.16 8.02
N LYS A 398 -30.80 -1.69 8.81
CA LYS A 398 -31.82 -0.89 9.50
C LYS A 398 -31.26 -0.08 10.68
N GLY A 399 -30.16 -0.54 11.27
CA GLY A 399 -29.54 0.08 12.45
C GLY A 399 -28.00 0.03 12.38
N PRO A 400 -27.33 0.33 13.50
CA PRO A 400 -25.89 0.13 13.66
C PRO A 400 -25.49 -1.33 13.48
N VAL A 401 -24.21 -1.52 13.16
CA VAL A 401 -23.62 -2.84 12.94
C VAL A 401 -22.28 -2.90 13.68
N ALA A 402 -22.05 -4.01 14.39
CA ALA A 402 -20.78 -4.34 15.00
C ALA A 402 -19.95 -5.22 14.04
N ILE A 403 -18.69 -4.86 13.87
CA ILE A 403 -17.68 -5.70 13.24
C ILE A 403 -16.74 -6.21 14.33
N VAL A 404 -16.64 -7.52 14.49
CA VAL A 404 -15.75 -8.13 15.49
C VAL A 404 -14.45 -8.55 14.80
N GLU A 405 -13.33 -7.98 15.27
CA GLU A 405 -11.98 -8.42 14.92
C GLU A 405 -11.41 -9.24 16.09
N HIS A 406 -10.94 -10.45 15.80
CA HIS A 406 -10.34 -11.34 16.80
C HIS A 406 -8.82 -11.27 16.77
N ARG A 407 -8.21 -11.27 17.96
CA ARG A 407 -6.75 -11.35 18.11
C ARG A 407 -6.27 -12.78 17.96
N SER A 408 -5.09 -12.95 17.35
CA SER A 408 -4.43 -14.25 17.22
C SER A 408 -3.83 -14.77 18.53
N ASP A 409 -3.65 -13.91 19.52
CA ASP A 409 -3.06 -14.24 20.83
C ASP A 409 -4.10 -14.62 21.90
N GLY A 410 -5.39 -14.64 21.55
CA GLY A 410 -6.49 -14.96 22.47
C GLY A 410 -6.87 -13.83 23.43
N ALA A 411 -6.31 -12.63 23.29
CA ALA A 411 -6.76 -11.45 24.04
C ALA A 411 -8.12 -10.93 23.52
N GLN A 412 -8.70 -9.96 24.25
CA GLN A 412 -10.05 -9.44 23.98
C GLN A 412 -10.20 -8.98 22.51
N PRO A 413 -11.37 -9.25 21.90
CA PRO A 413 -11.65 -8.80 20.54
C PRO A 413 -11.86 -7.27 20.49
N ASP A 414 -11.69 -6.68 19.32
CA ASP A 414 -12.17 -5.32 19.07
C ASP A 414 -13.52 -5.41 18.36
N ILE A 415 -14.57 -4.88 19.00
CA ILE A 415 -15.91 -4.79 18.43
C ILE A 415 -16.12 -3.35 17.94
N LEU A 416 -16.02 -3.17 16.63
CA LEU A 416 -16.14 -1.88 15.96
C LEU A 416 -17.61 -1.57 15.66
N VAL A 417 -18.20 -0.60 16.36
CA VAL A 417 -19.58 -0.17 16.14
C VAL A 417 -19.62 0.87 15.04
N ILE A 418 -20.37 0.58 13.97
CA ILE A 418 -20.45 1.39 12.76
C ILE A 418 -21.91 1.70 12.45
N TYR A 419 -22.17 2.95 12.10
CA TYR A 419 -23.47 3.39 11.63
C TYR A 419 -23.32 4.36 10.47
N ASN A 420 -24.10 4.16 9.40
CA ASN A 420 -24.10 5.00 8.21
C ASN A 420 -22.69 5.29 7.64
N TRP A 421 -21.86 4.25 7.53
CA TRP A 421 -20.46 4.32 7.09
C TRP A 421 -19.54 5.17 7.97
N ILE A 422 -19.85 5.29 9.26
CA ILE A 422 -19.04 6.00 10.24
C ILE A 422 -18.71 5.06 11.39
N HIS A 423 -17.43 5.01 11.76
CA HIS A 423 -16.99 4.34 12.98
C HIS A 423 -17.36 5.21 14.18
N VAL A 424 -18.31 4.72 14.98
CA VAL A 424 -18.84 5.42 16.15
C VAL A 424 -17.91 5.18 17.33
N THR A 425 -17.75 3.93 17.73
CA THR A 425 -16.90 3.54 18.86
C THR A 425 -16.31 2.14 18.67
N THR A 426 -15.37 1.78 19.53
CA THR A 426 -14.84 0.42 19.69
C THR A 426 -15.12 0.00 21.13
N VAL A 427 -15.66 -1.20 21.30
CA VAL A 427 -15.84 -1.86 22.61
C VAL A 427 -15.05 -3.17 22.62
N HIS A 428 -14.71 -3.67 23.81
CA HIS A 428 -13.79 -4.81 23.95
C HIS A 428 -14.46 -6.09 24.47
N ASP A 429 -15.71 -6.00 24.89
CA ASP A 429 -16.53 -7.15 25.26
C ASP A 429 -18.01 -6.97 24.84
N GLU A 430 -18.77 -8.07 24.90
CA GLU A 430 -20.18 -8.07 24.54
C GLU A 430 -21.07 -7.36 25.56
N GLN A 431 -20.66 -7.25 26.83
CA GLN A 431 -21.46 -6.56 27.85
C GLN A 431 -21.47 -5.05 27.62
N GLU A 432 -20.31 -4.46 27.31
CA GLU A 432 -20.16 -3.08 26.87
C GLU A 432 -21.02 -2.77 25.64
N LEU A 433 -21.23 -3.75 24.76
CA LEU A 433 -22.07 -3.60 23.58
C LEU A 433 -23.56 -3.51 23.93
N TYR A 434 -24.03 -4.27 24.93
CA TYR A 434 -25.42 -4.24 25.40
C TYR A 434 -25.73 -2.98 26.22
N ASP A 435 -24.76 -2.49 26.98
CA ASP A 435 -24.90 -1.27 27.79
C ASP A 435 -24.74 0.03 26.96
N LEU A 436 -24.29 -0.10 25.70
CA LEU A 436 -24.07 1.03 24.82
C LEU A 436 -25.39 1.73 24.46
N SER A 437 -25.43 3.06 24.60
CA SER A 437 -26.49 3.90 24.06
C SER A 437 -25.90 4.94 23.12
N LEU A 438 -26.32 4.89 21.85
CA LEU A 438 -25.84 5.82 20.82
C LEU A 438 -26.74 7.07 20.68
N SER A 439 -27.84 7.11 21.43
CA SER A 439 -28.81 8.22 21.37
C SER A 439 -28.18 9.51 21.90
N GLY A 440 -28.24 10.58 21.11
CA GLY A 440 -27.68 11.90 21.47
C GLY A 440 -26.18 12.06 21.22
N GLN A 441 -25.51 11.07 20.63
CA GLN A 441 -24.13 11.22 20.16
C GLN A 441 -24.11 11.81 18.75
N SER A 442 -23.22 12.79 18.51
CA SER A 442 -22.97 13.33 17.17
C SER A 442 -21.71 12.73 16.57
N VAL A 443 -21.80 12.15 15.38
CA VAL A 443 -20.66 11.59 14.64
C VAL A 443 -20.46 12.32 13.31
N THR A 444 -19.20 12.50 12.91
CA THR A 444 -18.86 13.26 11.70
C THR A 444 -18.58 12.34 10.52
N PHE A 445 -19.28 12.54 9.40
CA PHE A 445 -19.02 11.80 8.18
C PHE A 445 -17.67 12.18 7.55
N ASP A 446 -16.92 11.18 7.11
CA ASP A 446 -15.61 11.36 6.50
C ASP A 446 -15.41 10.42 5.30
N LEU A 447 -14.90 10.99 4.21
CA LEU A 447 -14.68 10.28 2.94
C LEU A 447 -13.70 9.11 3.08
N ASP A 448 -12.62 9.27 3.83
CA ASP A 448 -11.60 8.23 3.95
C ASP A 448 -12.15 7.04 4.75
N SER A 449 -12.92 7.33 5.79
CA SER A 449 -13.63 6.33 6.61
C SER A 449 -14.69 5.59 5.78
N TYR A 450 -15.50 6.31 5.00
CA TYR A 450 -16.48 5.73 4.07
C TYR A 450 -15.81 4.75 3.08
N LYS A 451 -14.70 5.16 2.44
CA LYS A 451 -13.99 4.30 1.49
C LYS A 451 -13.45 3.02 2.13
N LEU A 452 -12.90 3.13 3.34
CA LEU A 452 -12.40 1.98 4.08
C LEU A 452 -13.54 1.01 4.43
N LEU A 453 -14.63 1.52 4.98
CA LEU A 453 -15.76 0.71 5.43
C LEU A 453 -16.51 0.06 4.27
N VAL A 454 -16.71 0.78 3.16
CA VAL A 454 -17.28 0.19 1.94
C VAL A 454 -16.39 -0.95 1.43
N LYS A 455 -15.07 -0.75 1.39
CA LYS A 455 -14.14 -1.80 0.97
C LYS A 455 -14.17 -3.01 1.91
N ALA A 456 -14.25 -2.79 3.22
CA ALA A 456 -14.25 -3.85 4.21
C ALA A 456 -15.56 -4.67 4.19
N LEU A 457 -16.71 -4.01 4.14
CA LEU A 457 -18.02 -4.65 4.27
C LEU A 457 -18.57 -5.19 2.94
N MET A 458 -18.37 -4.45 1.85
CA MET A 458 -18.91 -4.78 0.52
C MET A 458 -17.88 -5.44 -0.42
N GLY A 459 -16.60 -5.46 -0.04
CA GLY A 459 -15.54 -6.07 -0.86
C GLY A 459 -15.60 -7.60 -0.87
N SER A 460 -15.22 -8.19 -2.01
CA SER A 460 -15.22 -9.65 -2.24
C SER A 460 -14.00 -10.39 -1.64
N GLY A 461 -13.25 -9.76 -0.73
CA GLY A 461 -12.04 -10.35 -0.14
C GLY A 461 -12.33 -11.27 1.05
N PRO A 462 -11.34 -12.05 1.52
CA PRO A 462 -11.47 -12.87 2.72
C PRO A 462 -11.82 -12.00 3.93
N LYS A 463 -12.97 -12.27 4.55
CA LYS A 463 -13.46 -11.53 5.72
C LYS A 463 -12.94 -12.21 6.98
N ASN A 464 -11.88 -11.63 7.58
CA ASN A 464 -11.40 -12.03 8.91
C ASN A 464 -12.22 -11.39 10.05
N HIS A 465 -13.44 -10.96 9.78
CA HIS A 465 -14.31 -10.29 10.74
C HIS A 465 -15.74 -10.84 10.66
N SER A 466 -16.39 -10.97 11.81
CA SER A 466 -17.81 -11.31 11.89
C SER A 466 -18.66 -10.02 11.97
N LEU A 467 -19.89 -10.11 11.47
CA LEU A 467 -20.82 -8.99 11.40
C LEU A 467 -22.03 -9.27 12.29
N ILE A 468 -22.38 -8.31 13.15
CA ILE A 468 -23.53 -8.40 14.05
C ILE A 468 -24.41 -7.16 13.86
N GLU A 469 -25.68 -7.34 13.49
CA GLU A 469 -26.64 -6.22 13.41
C GLU A 469 -27.18 -5.87 14.79
N LEU A 470 -27.24 -4.58 15.11
CA LEU A 470 -27.57 -4.07 16.44
C LEU A 470 -28.88 -3.27 16.43
N PRO A 471 -30.04 -3.89 16.68
CA PRO A 471 -31.33 -3.21 16.59
C PRO A 471 -31.72 -2.36 17.82
N ALA A 472 -31.12 -2.57 18.99
CA ALA A 472 -31.57 -1.99 20.27
C ALA A 472 -30.75 -0.79 20.80
N VAL A 473 -29.66 -0.40 20.10
CA VAL A 473 -28.62 0.50 20.63
C VAL A 473 -28.89 1.99 20.30
N GLY A 474 -29.98 2.27 19.58
CA GLY A 474 -30.32 3.60 19.06
C GLY A 474 -29.48 4.01 17.83
N ALA A 475 -29.72 5.21 17.30
CA ALA A 475 -28.99 5.76 16.16
C ALA A 475 -28.35 7.12 16.53
N PRO A 476 -27.03 7.31 16.31
CA PRO A 476 -26.39 8.59 16.54
C PRO A 476 -26.74 9.60 15.44
N ASP A 477 -26.67 10.90 15.78
CA ASP A 477 -26.83 11.99 14.84
C ASP A 477 -25.61 12.10 13.93
N VAL A 478 -25.83 11.95 12.62
CA VAL A 478 -24.76 12.01 11.62
C VAL A 478 -24.62 13.42 11.07
N LEU A 479 -23.55 14.10 11.48
CA LEU A 479 -23.22 15.45 11.04
C LEU A 479 -22.20 15.42 9.89
N MET A 480 -22.26 16.43 9.04
CA MET A 480 -21.15 16.73 8.13
C MET A 480 -20.07 17.54 8.85
N ALA A 481 -18.82 17.38 8.41
CA ALA A 481 -17.74 18.23 8.89
C ALA A 481 -17.98 19.68 8.45
N THR A 482 -18.69 20.47 9.24
CA THR A 482 -18.95 21.88 8.98
C THR A 482 -17.79 22.74 9.47
N THR A 483 -17.50 23.82 8.74
CA THR A 483 -16.64 24.92 9.20
C THR A 483 -17.17 25.50 10.51
N ARG A 484 -16.43 25.37 11.62
CA ARG A 484 -16.41 26.49 12.57
C ARG A 484 -15.66 27.63 11.87
N GLY A 485 -16.25 28.82 11.93
CA GLY A 485 -15.82 30.04 11.23
C GLY A 485 -14.37 30.43 11.46
#